data_AF-A0A315XG99-F1
#
_entry.id   AF-A0A315XG99-F1
#
_cell.length_a   1.000
_cell.length_b   1.000
_cell.length_c   1.000
_cell.angle_alpha   90.00
_cell.angle_beta   90.00
_cell.angle_gamma   90.00
#
_symmetry.space_group_name_H-M   'P 1'
#
loop_
_entity.id
_entity.type
_entity.pdbx_description
1 polymer ?
#
loop_
_entity_poly.entity_id
_entity_poly.type
_entity_poly.pdbx_seq_one_letter_code
_entity_poly.pdbx_strand_id
1 'polypeptide(L)'
;MDAGIGTTKNLEDDRLFPFSNFVAESMWTTAVKNAGLLEVDQFTNRKTYRIHQLRKFFRSQLALGCPVDVVEGLMGHEGYLTDAYRRYTQVQMAEYYLKHESLLQIHKSEDVTKIQTEVADLTGKNQTMNAEVTGLRADVEGLNEIVELQAKRNEELKAEMAEMRKRMGELLSIIHDD
;
A
#
# COMPACT_ATOMS: atom_id res chain seq x y z
N MET A 1 -34.45 -31.45 -37.83
CA MET A 1 -33.47 -30.60 -37.13
C MET A 1 -34.29 -29.75 -36.18
N ASP A 2 -34.21 -30.04 -34.88
CA ASP A 2 -34.96 -29.29 -33.86
C ASP A 2 -34.45 -27.85 -33.84
N ALA A 3 -35.32 -26.92 -34.24
CA ALA A 3 -35.09 -25.50 -34.03
C ALA A 3 -35.10 -25.25 -32.52
N GLY A 4 -33.96 -24.84 -31.96
CA GLY A 4 -33.88 -24.51 -30.54
C GLY A 4 -34.91 -23.45 -30.15
N ILE A 5 -35.43 -23.54 -28.93
CA ILE A 5 -36.52 -22.71 -28.35
C ILE A 5 -36.14 -21.20 -28.24
N GLY A 6 -34.96 -20.80 -28.73
CA GLY A 6 -34.48 -19.43 -28.67
C GLY A 6 -35.16 -18.53 -29.70
N THR A 7 -35.75 -17.44 -29.24
CA THR A 7 -36.25 -16.35 -30.08
C THR A 7 -35.10 -15.78 -30.93
N THR A 8 -35.41 -15.35 -32.16
CA THR A 8 -34.45 -14.67 -33.04
C THR A 8 -33.90 -13.42 -32.34
N LYS A 9 -32.56 -13.33 -32.26
CA LYS A 9 -31.89 -12.17 -31.66
C LYS A 9 -32.09 -10.95 -32.56
N ASN A 10 -32.53 -9.84 -31.98
CA ASN A 10 -32.69 -8.58 -32.71
C ASN A 10 -31.31 -7.91 -32.87
N LEU A 11 -31.01 -7.41 -34.07
CA LEU A 11 -29.80 -6.63 -34.32
C LEU A 11 -29.86 -5.23 -33.68
N GLU A 12 -31.08 -4.72 -33.43
CA GLU A 12 -31.34 -3.42 -32.80
C GLU A 12 -31.47 -3.51 -31.27
N ASP A 13 -30.90 -4.54 -30.65
CA ASP A 13 -30.95 -4.73 -29.20
C ASP A 13 -29.83 -3.93 -28.50
N ASP A 14 -30.21 -2.83 -27.84
CA ASP A 14 -29.28 -1.92 -27.14
C ASP A 14 -28.76 -2.47 -25.79
N ARG A 15 -29.14 -3.70 -25.40
CA ARG A 15 -28.66 -4.31 -24.16
C ARG A 15 -27.19 -4.73 -24.29
N LEU A 16 -26.36 -4.33 -23.33
CA LEU A 16 -24.95 -4.77 -23.23
C LEU A 16 -24.81 -6.31 -23.24
N PHE A 17 -25.74 -7.01 -22.59
CA PHE A 17 -25.82 -8.46 -22.59
C PHE A 17 -27.22 -8.91 -23.01
N PRO A 18 -27.43 -9.29 -24.29
CA PRO A 18 -28.74 -9.63 -24.83
C PRO A 18 -29.13 -11.08 -24.51
N PHE A 19 -29.15 -11.44 -23.22
CA PHE A 19 -29.62 -12.75 -22.76
C PHE A 19 -30.62 -12.63 -21.61
N SER A 20 -31.43 -13.67 -21.40
CA SER A 20 -32.40 -13.73 -20.30
C SER A 20 -31.76 -14.22 -19.00
N ASN A 21 -32.43 -14.00 -17.87
CA ASN A 21 -32.00 -14.54 -16.57
C ASN A 21 -31.81 -16.06 -16.59
N PHE A 22 -32.65 -16.78 -17.33
CA PHE A 22 -32.52 -18.24 -17.50
C PHE A 22 -31.20 -18.63 -18.17
N VAL A 23 -30.78 -17.88 -19.20
CA VAL A 23 -29.50 -18.10 -19.87
C VAL A 23 -28.35 -17.80 -18.91
N ALA A 24 -28.42 -16.71 -18.15
CA ALA A 24 -27.42 -16.36 -17.14
C ALA A 24 -27.27 -17.45 -16.07
N GLU A 25 -28.39 -17.98 -15.55
CA GLU A 25 -28.41 -19.08 -14.60
C GLU A 25 -27.86 -20.38 -15.21
N SER A 26 -28.15 -20.65 -16.47
CA SER A 26 -27.62 -21.80 -17.21
C SER A 26 -26.12 -21.69 -17.41
N MET A 27 -25.62 -20.51 -17.80
CA MET A 27 -24.19 -20.22 -17.91
C MET A 27 -23.48 -20.42 -16.57
N TRP A 28 -24.03 -19.88 -15.48
CA TRP A 28 -23.50 -20.08 -14.14
C TRP A 28 -23.47 -21.56 -13.75
N THR A 29 -24.55 -22.30 -13.98
CA THR A 29 -24.63 -23.74 -13.66
C THR A 29 -23.58 -24.53 -14.42
N THR A 30 -23.38 -24.23 -15.70
CA THR A 30 -22.33 -24.85 -16.52
C THR A 30 -20.93 -24.50 -15.99
N ALA A 31 -20.68 -23.25 -15.59
CA ALA A 31 -19.40 -22.86 -15.01
C ALA A 31 -19.10 -23.63 -13.71
N VAL A 32 -20.08 -23.72 -12.80
CA VAL A 32 -19.96 -24.49 -11.55
C VAL A 32 -19.75 -25.98 -11.82
N LYS A 33 -20.43 -26.53 -12.83
CA LYS A 33 -20.25 -27.93 -13.27
C LYS A 33 -18.83 -28.17 -13.79
N ASN A 34 -18.34 -27.30 -14.67
CA ASN A 34 -17.00 -27.41 -15.26
C ASN A 34 -15.89 -27.23 -14.21
N ALA A 35 -16.16 -26.47 -13.16
CA ALA A 35 -15.26 -26.35 -12.00
C ALA A 35 -15.30 -27.57 -11.06
N GLY A 36 -16.17 -28.56 -11.30
CA GLY A 36 -16.33 -29.73 -10.43
C GLY A 36 -17.05 -29.43 -9.11
N LEU A 37 -17.76 -28.30 -9.01
CA LEU A 37 -18.39 -27.80 -7.79
C LEU A 37 -19.93 -27.95 -7.78
N LEU A 38 -20.50 -28.55 -8.83
CA LEU A 38 -21.96 -28.67 -8.97
C LEU A 38 -22.46 -29.86 -8.16
N GLU A 39 -23.09 -29.56 -7.04
CA GLU A 39 -23.91 -30.49 -6.27
C GLU A 39 -25.36 -30.02 -6.24
N VAL A 40 -26.28 -30.98 -6.26
CA VAL A 40 -27.72 -30.75 -6.20
C VAL A 40 -28.29 -31.61 -5.10
N ASP A 41 -28.97 -30.98 -4.15
CA ASP A 41 -29.68 -31.71 -3.10
C ASP A 41 -30.83 -32.52 -3.73
N GLN A 42 -30.83 -33.83 -3.49
CA GLN A 42 -31.79 -34.76 -4.08
C GLN A 42 -33.22 -34.55 -3.58
N PHE A 43 -33.39 -33.98 -2.38
CA PHE A 43 -34.71 -33.78 -1.77
C PHE A 43 -35.35 -32.46 -2.17
N THR A 44 -34.57 -31.36 -2.20
CA THR A 44 -35.11 -30.02 -2.52
C THR A 44 -34.83 -29.57 -3.96
N ASN A 45 -34.05 -30.34 -4.73
CA ASN A 45 -33.56 -30.02 -6.07
C ASN A 45 -32.82 -28.67 -6.13
N ARG A 46 -32.20 -28.27 -5.02
CA ARG A 46 -31.46 -27.00 -4.90
C ARG A 46 -29.99 -27.23 -5.23
N LYS A 47 -29.45 -26.36 -6.09
CA LYS A 47 -28.02 -26.29 -6.41
C LYS A 47 -27.26 -25.69 -5.23
N THR A 48 -26.09 -26.26 -4.92
CA THR A 48 -25.20 -25.77 -3.85
C THR A 48 -24.73 -24.33 -4.13
N TYR A 49 -24.32 -24.03 -5.37
CA TYR A 49 -23.90 -22.69 -5.79
C TYR A 49 -24.89 -22.06 -6.77
N ARG A 50 -25.45 -20.90 -6.40
CA ARG A 50 -26.35 -20.09 -7.22
C ARG A 50 -25.73 -18.76 -7.55
N ILE A 51 -26.13 -18.14 -8.66
CA ILE A 51 -25.63 -16.84 -9.10
C ILE A 51 -25.82 -15.75 -8.02
N HIS A 52 -26.91 -15.83 -7.24
CA HIS A 52 -27.16 -14.94 -6.10
C HIS A 52 -26.10 -15.04 -4.98
N GLN A 53 -25.34 -16.13 -4.89
CA GLN A 53 -24.23 -16.24 -3.94
C GLN A 53 -23.10 -15.26 -4.26
N LEU A 54 -22.90 -14.88 -5.53
CA LEU A 54 -21.95 -13.82 -5.90
C LEU A 54 -22.33 -12.48 -5.28
N ARG A 55 -23.62 -12.17 -5.29
CA ARG A 55 -24.17 -10.97 -4.65
C ARG A 55 -23.97 -11.02 -3.12
N LYS A 56 -24.17 -12.18 -2.49
CA LYS A 56 -23.88 -12.37 -1.06
C LYS A 56 -22.39 -12.25 -0.74
N PHE A 57 -21.52 -12.83 -1.57
CA PHE A 57 -20.07 -12.72 -1.46
C PHE A 57 -19.65 -11.24 -1.49
N PHE A 58 -20.08 -10.50 -2.51
CA PHE A 58 -19.82 -9.07 -2.64
C PHE A 58 -20.20 -8.29 -1.38
N ARG A 59 -21.44 -8.48 -0.88
CA ARG A 59 -21.91 -7.84 0.36
C ARG A 59 -21.00 -8.18 1.54
N SER A 60 -20.74 -9.47 1.74
CA SER A 60 -20.02 -9.97 2.91
C SER A 60 -18.55 -9.55 2.93
N GLN A 61 -17.88 -9.54 1.77
CA GLN A 61 -16.46 -9.20 1.68
C GLN A 61 -16.24 -7.70 1.74
N LEU A 62 -17.00 -6.92 0.98
CA LEU A 62 -16.81 -5.47 0.93
C LEU A 62 -17.17 -4.82 2.28
N ALA A 63 -18.16 -5.36 2.99
CA ALA A 63 -18.55 -4.89 4.33
C ALA A 63 -17.48 -5.08 5.41
N LEU A 64 -16.39 -5.81 5.16
CA LEU A 64 -15.27 -5.93 6.10
C LEU A 64 -14.49 -4.61 6.27
N GLY A 65 -14.55 -3.72 5.27
CA GLY A 65 -13.88 -2.41 5.32
C GLY A 65 -14.75 -1.23 4.87
N CYS A 66 -15.81 -1.48 4.11
CA CYS A 66 -16.72 -0.45 3.60
C CYS A 66 -17.99 -0.36 4.45
N PRO A 67 -18.54 0.84 4.73
CA PRO A 67 -19.81 0.99 5.42
C PRO A 67 -20.94 0.21 4.74
N VAL A 68 -21.72 -0.55 5.53
CA VAL A 68 -22.79 -1.42 5.02
C VAL A 68 -23.77 -0.66 4.14
N ASP A 69 -24.11 0.58 4.49
CA ASP A 69 -25.04 1.41 3.73
C ASP A 69 -24.52 1.73 2.32
N VAL A 70 -23.21 1.93 2.18
CA VAL A 70 -22.54 2.13 0.88
C VAL A 70 -22.59 0.82 0.09
N VAL A 71 -22.29 -0.32 0.73
CA VAL A 71 -22.32 -1.64 0.08
C VAL A 71 -23.74 -1.98 -0.41
N GLU A 72 -24.76 -1.77 0.41
CA GLU A 72 -26.17 -1.96 0.04
C GLU A 72 -26.59 -1.01 -1.09
N GLY A 73 -26.10 0.23 -1.06
CA GLY A 73 -26.24 1.21 -2.12
C GLY A 73 -25.68 0.74 -3.45
N LEU A 74 -24.41 0.27 -3.46
CA LEU A 74 -23.74 -0.27 -4.64
C LEU A 74 -24.45 -1.50 -5.23
N MET A 75 -25.07 -2.30 -4.38
CA MET A 75 -25.84 -3.46 -4.82
C MET A 75 -27.23 -3.10 -5.37
N GLY A 76 -27.71 -1.88 -5.10
CA GLY A 76 -29.10 -1.50 -5.37
C GLY A 76 -30.10 -2.23 -4.47
N HIS A 77 -29.73 -2.56 -3.23
CA HIS A 77 -30.70 -3.06 -2.25
C HIS A 77 -31.57 -1.91 -1.74
N GLU A 78 -32.81 -1.84 -2.23
CA GLU A 78 -33.79 -0.81 -1.82
C GLU A 78 -34.52 -1.15 -0.50
N GLY A 79 -34.48 -2.42 -0.07
CA GLY A 79 -35.33 -2.92 1.01
C GLY A 79 -34.89 -2.64 2.45
N TYR A 80 -33.64 -2.23 2.70
CA TYR A 80 -33.13 -2.09 4.07
C TYR A 80 -33.05 -0.65 4.58
N LEU A 81 -32.86 0.34 3.70
CA LEU A 81 -32.83 1.76 4.05
C LEU A 81 -33.40 2.54 2.87
N THR A 82 -34.48 3.28 3.11
CA THR A 82 -35.09 4.20 2.14
C THR A 82 -34.03 5.18 1.65
N ASP A 83 -34.13 5.61 0.39
CA ASP A 83 -33.24 6.58 -0.27
C ASP A 83 -32.94 7.83 0.60
N ALA A 84 -33.88 8.18 1.49
CA ALA A 84 -33.78 9.24 2.50
C ALA A 84 -32.61 9.11 3.51
N TYR A 85 -32.03 7.93 3.72
CA TYR A 85 -30.88 7.73 4.61
C TYR A 85 -29.53 7.63 3.87
N ARG A 86 -29.53 7.54 2.53
CA ARG A 86 -28.29 7.47 1.74
C ARG A 86 -27.68 8.86 1.60
N ARG A 87 -26.82 9.22 2.55
CA ARG A 87 -26.09 10.50 2.55
C ARG A 87 -24.89 10.53 1.59
N TYR A 88 -24.61 9.43 0.89
CA TYR A 88 -23.43 9.30 0.04
C TYR A 88 -23.75 9.65 -1.41
N THR A 89 -22.95 10.54 -1.99
CA THR A 89 -22.99 10.80 -3.43
C THR A 89 -22.42 9.61 -4.21
N GLN A 90 -22.72 9.52 -5.50
CA GLN A 90 -22.13 8.48 -6.36
C GLN A 90 -20.60 8.51 -6.35
N VAL A 91 -20.01 9.71 -6.29
CA VAL A 91 -18.55 9.90 -6.21
C VAL A 91 -18.00 9.29 -4.91
N GLN A 92 -18.64 9.58 -3.77
CA GLN A 92 -18.21 9.02 -2.49
C GLN A 92 -18.35 7.49 -2.49
N MET A 93 -19.43 6.94 -3.04
CA MET A 93 -19.59 5.49 -3.15
C MET A 93 -18.49 4.86 -4.02
N ALA A 94 -18.07 5.53 -5.10
CA ALA A 94 -16.97 5.08 -5.95
C ALA A 94 -15.63 5.10 -5.22
N GLU A 95 -15.33 6.15 -4.44
CA GLU A 95 -14.12 6.23 -3.61
C GLU A 95 -14.08 5.11 -2.56
N TYR A 96 -15.21 4.85 -1.90
CA TYR A 96 -15.34 3.75 -0.94
C TYR A 96 -15.14 2.38 -1.59
N TYR A 97 -15.68 2.18 -2.80
CA TYR A 97 -15.46 0.94 -3.56
C TYR A 97 -13.97 0.76 -3.87
N LEU A 98 -13.33 1.77 -4.48
CA LEU A 98 -11.92 1.69 -4.90
C LEU A 98 -10.97 1.42 -3.73
N LYS A 99 -11.19 2.09 -2.60
CA LYS A 99 -10.37 1.90 -1.39
C LYS A 99 -10.41 0.46 -0.85
N HIS A 100 -11.50 -0.26 -1.10
CA HIS A 100 -11.74 -1.60 -0.53
C HIS A 100 -11.87 -2.69 -1.61
N GLU A 101 -11.60 -2.38 -2.87
CA GLU A 101 -11.70 -3.30 -4.00
C GLU A 101 -10.85 -4.57 -3.80
N SER A 102 -9.71 -4.43 -3.15
CA SER A 102 -8.80 -5.54 -2.79
C SER A 102 -9.47 -6.62 -1.94
N LEU A 103 -10.58 -6.33 -1.25
CA LEU A 103 -11.35 -7.32 -0.50
C LEU A 103 -12.16 -8.25 -1.41
N LEU A 104 -12.47 -7.83 -2.64
CA LEU A 104 -13.27 -8.61 -3.60
C LEU A 104 -12.40 -9.51 -4.50
N GLN A 105 -11.08 -9.39 -4.41
CA GLN A 105 -10.14 -10.16 -5.23
C GLN A 105 -9.99 -11.58 -4.68
N ILE A 106 -10.11 -12.57 -5.57
CA ILE A 106 -9.96 -14.00 -5.25
C ILE A 106 -8.48 -14.34 -5.00
N HIS A 107 -7.57 -13.65 -5.71
CA HIS A 107 -6.12 -13.75 -5.52
C HIS A 107 -5.64 -12.55 -4.72
N LYS A 108 -5.89 -12.52 -3.40
CA LYS A 108 -5.02 -11.73 -2.53
C LYS A 108 -3.66 -12.42 -2.58
N SER A 109 -2.69 -11.90 -3.31
CA SER A 109 -1.33 -12.31 -2.96
C SER A 109 -1.13 -11.78 -1.54
N GLU A 110 -0.97 -12.68 -0.57
CA GLU A 110 -0.55 -12.31 0.78
C GLU A 110 0.67 -11.38 0.72
N ASP A 111 1.45 -11.53 -0.35
CA ASP A 111 2.56 -10.70 -0.75
C ASP A 111 2.17 -9.22 -0.83
N VAL A 112 1.06 -8.78 -1.42
CA VAL A 112 0.80 -7.33 -1.55
C VAL A 112 0.68 -6.64 -0.19
N THR A 113 -0.04 -7.23 0.77
CA THR A 113 -0.13 -6.68 2.13
C THR A 113 1.19 -6.75 2.88
N LYS A 114 1.92 -7.88 2.77
CA LYS A 114 3.24 -8.03 3.39
C LYS A 114 4.24 -7.02 2.80
N ILE A 115 4.27 -6.89 1.48
CA ILE A 115 5.07 -5.94 0.70
C ILE A 115 4.72 -4.50 1.11
N GLN A 116 3.45 -4.13 1.23
CA GLN A 116 3.07 -2.77 1.65
C GLN A 116 3.59 -2.44 3.05
N THR A 117 3.49 -3.40 3.97
CA THR A 117 3.98 -3.23 5.35
C THR A 117 5.50 -3.15 5.38
N GLU A 118 6.18 -3.99 4.60
CA GLU A 118 7.64 -4.02 4.48
C GLU A 118 8.19 -2.75 3.79
N VAL A 119 7.51 -2.25 2.76
CA VAL A 119 7.85 -0.98 2.11
C VAL A 119 7.71 0.19 3.07
N ALA A 120 6.66 0.22 3.90
CA ALA A 120 6.49 1.27 4.91
C ALA A 120 7.60 1.23 5.97
N ASP A 121 7.94 0.04 6.47
CA ASP A 121 9.02 -0.17 7.44
C ASP A 121 10.41 0.20 6.86
N LEU A 122 10.71 -0.27 5.64
CA LEU A 122 11.96 0.06 4.94
C LEU A 122 12.08 1.56 4.64
N THR A 123 10.97 2.23 4.36
CA THR A 123 10.94 3.68 4.16
C THR A 123 11.27 4.42 5.46
N GLY A 124 10.69 4.01 6.59
CA GLY A 124 10.99 4.57 7.91
C GLY A 124 12.46 4.35 8.33
N LYS A 125 12.99 3.15 8.09
CA LYS A 125 14.41 2.84 8.33
C LYS A 125 15.34 3.68 7.45
N ASN A 126 15.02 3.85 6.17
CA ASN A 126 15.80 4.71 5.27
C ASN A 126 15.79 6.18 5.72
N GLN A 127 14.65 6.70 6.17
CA GLN A 127 14.58 8.06 6.70
C GLN A 127 15.46 8.24 7.94
N THR A 128 15.42 7.27 8.86
CA THR A 128 16.23 7.29 10.09
C THR A 128 17.72 7.22 9.75
N MET A 129 18.11 6.26 8.90
CA MET A 129 19.49 6.07 8.47
C MET A 129 20.02 7.30 7.70
N ASN A 130 19.19 7.94 6.87
CA ASN A 130 19.56 9.19 6.20
C ASN A 130 19.76 10.34 7.20
N ALA A 131 18.92 10.43 8.24
CA ALA A 131 19.10 11.42 9.30
C ALA A 131 20.42 11.19 10.06
N GLU A 132 20.74 9.94 10.39
CA GLU A 132 22.01 9.57 11.04
C GLU A 132 23.23 9.89 10.15
N VAL A 133 23.19 9.54 8.86
CA VAL A 133 24.26 9.87 7.91
C VAL A 133 24.45 11.38 7.80
N THR A 134 23.36 12.15 7.84
CA THR A 134 23.43 13.62 7.82
C THR A 134 24.08 14.16 9.09
N GLY A 135 23.72 13.62 10.26
CA GLY A 135 24.35 13.98 11.54
C GLY A 135 25.84 13.66 11.58
N LEU A 136 26.23 12.43 11.21
CA LEU A 136 27.63 12.02 11.17
C LEU A 136 28.48 12.86 10.21
N ARG A 137 27.90 13.31 9.08
CA ARG A 137 28.61 14.22 8.16
C ARG A 137 28.89 15.57 8.82
N ALA A 138 27.95 16.12 9.56
CA ALA A 138 28.14 17.36 10.31
C ALA A 138 29.21 17.20 11.42
N ASP A 139 29.20 16.07 12.12
CA ASP A 139 30.21 15.77 13.15
C ASP A 139 31.62 15.66 12.55
N VAL A 140 31.75 14.99 11.40
CA VAL A 140 33.03 14.88 10.68
C VAL A 140 33.53 16.25 10.22
N GLU A 141 32.64 17.11 9.74
CA GLU A 141 32.98 18.48 9.34
C GLU A 141 33.49 19.30 10.53
N GLY A 142 32.79 19.24 11.67
CA GLY A 142 33.23 19.91 12.91
C GLY A 142 34.56 19.37 13.46
N LEU A 143 34.79 18.06 13.38
CA LEU A 143 36.07 17.47 13.78
C LEU A 143 37.22 17.92 12.89
N ASN A 144 36.99 18.04 11.58
CA ASN A 144 38.01 18.56 10.66
C ASN A 144 38.40 20.00 10.99
N GLU A 145 37.44 20.86 11.31
CA GLU A 145 37.73 22.24 11.76
C GLU A 145 38.57 22.25 13.04
N ILE A 146 38.26 21.38 14.01
CA ILE A 146 39.03 21.26 15.25
C ILE A 146 40.47 20.81 14.97
N VAL A 147 40.65 19.84 14.07
CA VAL A 147 41.97 19.34 13.68
C VAL A 147 42.79 20.45 13.02
N GLU A 148 42.20 21.25 12.13
CA GLU A 148 42.88 22.39 11.52
C GLU A 148 43.30 23.46 12.55
N LEU A 149 42.42 23.77 13.50
CA LEU A 149 42.72 24.70 14.58
C LEU A 149 43.86 24.20 15.46
N GLN A 150 43.86 22.91 15.82
CA GLN A 150 44.95 22.31 16.59
C GLN A 150 46.27 22.31 15.81
N ALA A 151 46.23 22.04 14.49
CA ALA A 151 47.42 22.10 13.66
C ALA A 151 48.05 23.50 13.67
N LYS A 152 47.24 24.57 13.53
CA LYS A 152 47.71 25.95 13.65
C LYS A 152 48.30 26.25 15.03
N ARG A 153 47.60 25.88 16.10
CA ARG A 153 48.07 26.13 17.47
C ARG A 153 49.39 25.42 17.77
N ASN A 154 49.57 24.21 17.24
CA ASN A 154 50.81 23.47 17.37
C ASN A 154 51.99 24.15 16.66
N GLU A 155 51.77 24.74 15.48
CA GLU A 155 52.81 25.52 14.79
C GLU A 155 53.18 26.80 15.56
N GLU A 156 52.19 27.52 16.11
CA GLU A 156 52.45 28.68 16.99
C GLU A 156 53.30 28.30 18.22
N LEU A 157 52.92 27.22 18.92
CA LEU A 157 53.66 26.73 20.08
C LEU A 157 55.08 26.30 19.73
N LYS A 158 55.28 25.68 18.56
CA LYS A 158 56.63 25.35 18.08
C LYS A 158 57.47 26.61 17.84
N ALA A 159 56.88 27.66 17.29
CA ALA A 159 57.55 28.93 17.07
C ALA A 159 57.93 29.62 18.40
N GLU A 160 56.99 29.67 19.36
CA GLU A 160 57.26 30.21 20.71
C GLU A 160 58.37 29.43 21.42
N MET A 161 58.35 28.09 21.34
CA MET A 161 59.41 27.25 21.91
C MET A 161 60.77 27.48 21.25
N ALA A 162 60.81 27.70 19.93
CA ALA A 162 62.06 28.01 19.23
C ALA A 162 62.62 29.36 19.69
N GLU A 163 61.77 30.38 19.85
CA GLU A 163 62.18 31.69 20.34
C GLU A 163 62.67 31.62 21.80
N MET A 164 61.95 30.90 22.65
CA MET A 164 62.34 30.67 24.05
C MET A 164 63.70 29.99 24.14
N ARG A 165 63.94 28.94 23.34
CA ARG A 165 65.25 28.26 23.26
C ARG A 165 66.37 29.21 22.86
N LYS A 166 66.11 30.11 21.90
CA LYS A 166 67.09 31.13 21.49
C LYS A 166 67.43 32.08 22.64
N ARG A 167 66.43 32.64 23.31
CA ARG A 167 66.62 33.51 24.48
C ARG A 167 67.38 32.80 25.61
N MET A 168 67.08 31.53 25.86
CA MET A 168 67.78 30.72 26.86
C MET A 168 69.27 30.53 26.50
N GLY A 169 69.58 30.33 25.22
CA GLY A 169 70.96 30.25 24.74
C GLY A 169 71.73 31.56 24.92
N GLU A 170 71.10 32.70 24.63
CA GLU A 170 71.67 34.04 24.84
C GLU A 170 71.91 34.32 26.34
N LEU A 171 70.98 33.89 27.21
CA LEU A 171 71.12 34.05 28.67
C LEU A 171 72.26 33.18 29.23
N LEU A 172 72.41 31.95 28.70
CA LEU A 172 73.50 31.04 29.08
C LEU A 172 74.87 31.56 28.63
N SER A 173 74.99 32.22 27.48
CA SER A 173 76.27 32.81 27.07
C SER A 173 76.67 33.97 27.98
N ILE A 174 75.72 34.79 28.42
CA ILE A 174 75.98 35.90 29.35
C ILE A 174 76.49 35.38 30.71
N ILE A 175 75.96 34.26 31.20
CA ILE A 175 76.37 33.68 32.49
C ILE A 175 77.76 33.00 32.43
N HIS A 176 78.23 32.61 31.25
CA HIS A 176 79.53 31.92 31.08
C HIS A 176 80.72 32.87 30.80
N ASP A 177 80.46 34.16 30.56
CA ASP A 177 81.47 35.19 30.24
C ASP A 177 81.87 36.07 31.45
N ASP A 178 81.31 35.81 32.65
CA ASP A 178 81.72 36.35 33.97
C ASP A 178 82.47 35.30 34.80
#